data_AF-A0A950RQ55-F1
#
_entry.id   AF-A0A950RQ55-F1
#
_cell.length_a   1.000
_cell.length_b   1.000
_cell.length_c   1.000
_cell.angle_alpha   90.00
_cell.angle_beta   90.00
_cell.angle_gamma   90.00
#
_symmetry.space_group_name_H-M   'P 1'
#
loop_
_entity.id
_entity.type
_entity.pdbx_description
1 polymer ?
#
loop_
_entity_poly.entity_id
_entity_poly.type
_entity_poly.pdbx_seq_one_letter_code
_entity_poly.pdbx_strand_id
1 'polypeptide(L)'
;WNLYVCGNGGAKPRHADLLAADLDADTCLRYIDRFLMYYTQTADRLTRTSVWLEKLEGGIQRLREVIIDDCLGICDELEKQMQYFVDTYKCEWTEVVNDPEKRRLFKQFANTDETEPTIEFVKEREHKRPADWTTSFVPVGDLTLRAVENSPEPSESPEPEPLWVQVGKTWDFPHDGGATIKHGRTQIAVFNFASRGEWYACQNMCPHRREFVLSRGLIGDANGKPKVACPVHKKTFSLESGTCLSGEDYSVRVFPVKVEGDDVYVQLPPAEELDAVFATEKTCNGSCHQAEEMNRHPPQGLPTRKAKVLDPFAVGLFEDPIR
;
A
#
# COMPACT_ATOMS: atom_id res chain seq x y z
N TRP A 1 8.36 22.01 31.82
CA TRP A 1 7.45 21.28 30.93
C TRP A 1 6.09 21.16 31.59
N ASN A 2 5.01 21.37 30.83
CA ASN A 2 3.64 21.09 31.29
C ASN A 2 3.16 19.82 30.58
N LEU A 3 2.90 18.77 31.35
CA LEU A 3 2.55 17.45 30.84
C LEU A 3 1.04 17.28 30.81
N TYR A 4 0.46 17.19 29.62
CA TYR A 4 -0.95 16.91 29.41
C TYR A 4 -1.15 15.50 28.85
N VAL A 5 -2.15 14.78 29.35
CA VAL A 5 -2.41 13.37 28.98
C VAL A 5 -3.87 13.14 28.58
N CYS A 6 -4.15 12.01 27.95
CA CYS A 6 -5.50 11.52 27.66
C CYS A 6 -6.36 12.42 26.74
N GLY A 7 -5.75 13.18 25.83
CA GLY A 7 -6.45 13.88 24.75
C GLY A 7 -6.92 12.94 23.63
N ASN A 8 -7.86 13.40 22.79
CA ASN A 8 -8.35 12.64 21.63
C ASN A 8 -8.65 13.56 20.44
N GLY A 9 -8.09 13.25 19.25
CA GLY A 9 -8.31 14.00 18.00
C GLY A 9 -9.25 13.32 17.00
N GLY A 10 -10.10 12.39 17.45
CA GLY A 10 -10.98 11.59 16.58
C GLY A 10 -12.41 12.13 16.45
N ALA A 11 -13.35 11.25 16.10
CA ALA A 11 -14.78 11.57 15.92
C ALA A 11 -15.44 12.25 17.14
N LYS A 12 -14.89 12.05 18.34
CA LYS A 12 -15.25 12.75 19.57
C LYS A 12 -14.00 13.46 20.10
N PRO A 13 -13.70 14.68 19.65
CA PRO A 13 -12.51 15.39 20.10
C PRO A 13 -12.61 15.71 21.60
N ARG A 14 -11.49 15.60 22.30
CA ARG A 14 -11.38 15.85 23.74
C ARG A 14 -10.03 16.49 24.04
N HIS A 15 -10.03 17.59 24.78
CA HIS A 15 -8.79 18.19 25.27
C HIS A 15 -8.08 17.24 26.25
N ALA A 16 -6.75 17.28 26.24
CA ALA A 16 -5.94 16.56 27.21
C ALA A 16 -6.04 17.24 28.59
N ASP A 17 -5.95 16.45 29.66
CA ASP A 17 -5.93 16.95 31.03
C ASP A 17 -4.50 17.20 31.48
N LEU A 18 -4.28 18.28 32.23
CA LEU A 18 -2.99 18.58 32.83
C LEU A 18 -2.68 17.53 33.90
N LEU A 19 -1.63 16.74 33.71
CA LEU A 19 -1.13 15.81 34.73
C LEU A 19 -0.28 16.55 35.75
N ALA A 20 0.72 17.30 35.28
CA ALA A 20 1.64 18.08 36.10
C ALA A 20 2.23 19.27 35.32
N ALA A 21 2.61 20.33 36.04
CA ALA A 21 3.18 21.55 35.49
C ALA A 21 4.60 21.79 36.02
N ASP A 22 5.35 22.67 35.34
CA ASP A 22 6.66 23.16 35.77
C ASP A 22 7.72 22.06 36.01
N LEU A 23 7.64 20.97 35.23
CA LEU A 23 8.58 19.85 35.34
C LEU A 23 9.92 20.12 34.64
N ASP A 24 11.00 19.62 35.21
CA ASP A 24 12.26 19.41 34.46
C ASP A 24 12.10 18.26 33.43
N ALA A 25 13.07 18.13 32.52
CA ALA A 25 12.99 17.15 31.45
C ALA A 25 13.01 15.70 31.95
N ASP A 26 13.85 15.37 32.92
CA ASP A 26 14.02 14.00 33.43
C ASP A 26 12.80 13.55 34.22
N THR A 27 12.21 14.45 35.02
CA THR A 27 10.94 14.19 35.73
C THR A 27 9.77 14.05 34.75
N CYS A 28 9.72 14.88 33.70
CA CYS A 28 8.70 14.76 32.65
C CYS A 28 8.75 13.39 31.97
N LEU A 29 9.95 12.92 31.60
CA LEU A 29 10.14 11.60 30.99
C LEU A 29 9.71 10.47 31.93
N ARG A 30 10.14 10.49 33.19
CA ARG A 30 9.71 9.48 34.19
C ARG A 30 8.19 9.42 34.33
N TYR A 31 7.51 10.56 34.36
CA TYR A 31 6.04 10.58 34.45
C TYR A 31 5.37 10.04 33.19
N ILE A 32 5.94 10.29 32.00
CA ILE A 32 5.47 9.68 30.74
C ILE A 32 5.63 8.16 30.80
N ASP A 33 6.78 7.66 31.25
CA ASP A 33 7.07 6.22 31.31
C ASP A 33 6.10 5.50 32.24
N ARG A 34 5.97 6.01 33.48
CA ARG A 34 5.01 5.51 34.46
C ARG A 34 3.59 5.55 33.92
N PHE A 35 3.17 6.66 33.30
CA PHE A 35 1.84 6.80 32.72
C PHE A 35 1.56 5.74 31.64
N LEU A 36 2.48 5.57 30.69
CA LEU A 36 2.32 4.62 29.58
C LEU A 36 2.27 3.18 30.09
N MET A 37 3.12 2.81 31.05
CA MET A 37 3.10 1.47 31.63
C MET A 37 1.83 1.23 32.44
N TYR A 38 1.43 2.17 33.30
CA TYR A 38 0.21 2.06 34.09
C TYR A 38 -1.04 1.95 33.20
N TYR A 39 -1.11 2.77 32.16
CA TYR A 39 -2.17 2.71 31.15
C TYR A 39 -2.22 1.34 30.46
N THR A 40 -1.07 0.84 30.01
CA THR A 40 -0.98 -0.45 29.30
C THR A 40 -1.43 -1.62 30.17
N GLN A 41 -1.15 -1.57 31.47
CA GLN A 41 -1.52 -2.62 32.42
C GLN A 41 -2.99 -2.58 32.83
N THR A 42 -3.61 -1.39 32.87
CA THR A 42 -4.94 -1.20 33.47
C THR A 42 -6.06 -0.97 32.46
N ALA A 43 -5.74 -0.62 31.21
CA ALA A 43 -6.74 -0.39 30.18
C ALA A 43 -7.18 -1.68 29.49
N ASP A 44 -8.48 -1.77 29.17
CA ASP A 44 -8.99 -2.83 28.30
C ASP A 44 -8.37 -2.73 26.89
N ARG A 45 -8.22 -3.88 26.21
CA ARG A 45 -7.70 -3.93 24.83
C ARG A 45 -8.46 -2.98 23.90
N LEU A 46 -7.71 -2.27 23.05
CA LEU A 46 -8.24 -1.31 22.07
C LEU A 46 -8.98 -0.11 22.68
N THR A 47 -8.86 0.14 23.98
CA THR A 47 -9.36 1.36 24.59
C THR A 47 -8.43 2.52 24.25
N ARG A 48 -8.97 3.74 24.15
CA ARG A 48 -8.18 4.97 24.03
C ARG A 48 -7.93 5.56 25.41
N THR A 49 -6.77 6.19 25.62
CA THR A 49 -6.38 6.84 26.89
C THR A 49 -7.44 7.81 27.42
N SER A 50 -8.10 8.57 26.55
CA SER A 50 -9.22 9.47 26.92
C SER A 50 -10.40 8.74 27.55
N VAL A 51 -10.84 7.63 26.95
CA VAL A 51 -11.98 6.83 27.42
C VAL A 51 -11.61 6.04 28.67
N TRP A 52 -10.37 5.56 28.72
CA TRP A 52 -9.83 4.91 29.90
C TRP A 52 -9.81 5.86 31.11
N LEU A 53 -9.37 7.10 30.95
CA LEU A 53 -9.34 8.09 32.03
C LEU A 53 -10.74 8.44 32.55
N GLU A 54 -11.74 8.52 31.67
CA GLU A 54 -13.14 8.75 32.06
C GLU A 54 -13.73 7.61 32.90
N LYS A 55 -13.26 6.37 32.67
CA LYS A 55 -13.67 5.18 33.43
C LYS A 55 -12.87 5.00 34.72
N LEU A 56 -11.69 5.60 34.81
CA LEU A 56 -10.85 5.50 36.00
C LEU A 56 -11.54 6.23 37.16
N GLU A 57 -11.87 5.51 38.24
CA GLU A 57 -12.47 6.11 39.42
C GLU A 57 -11.52 7.17 40.02
N GLY A 58 -11.99 8.41 40.12
CA GLY A 58 -11.17 9.56 40.52
C GLY A 58 -10.40 10.24 39.37
N GLY A 59 -10.49 9.72 38.15
CA GLY A 59 -10.01 10.35 36.91
C GLY A 59 -8.56 10.82 36.99
N ILE A 60 -8.31 12.06 36.55
CA ILE A 60 -6.96 12.65 36.54
C ILE A 60 -6.35 12.76 37.93
N GLN A 61 -7.17 12.95 38.97
CA GLN A 61 -6.65 13.07 40.33
C GLN A 61 -6.11 11.73 40.82
N ARG A 62 -6.85 10.64 40.57
CA ARG A 62 -6.37 9.29 40.88
C ARG A 62 -5.08 8.98 40.12
N LEU A 63 -4.99 9.40 38.86
CA LEU A 63 -3.80 9.21 38.05
C LEU A 63 -2.57 9.94 38.65
N ARG A 64 -2.74 11.16 39.17
CA ARG A 64 -1.66 11.87 39.87
C ARG A 64 -1.21 11.13 41.12
N GLU A 65 -2.14 10.66 41.94
CA GLU A 65 -1.80 9.90 43.16
C GLU A 65 -0.98 8.65 42.86
N VAL A 66 -1.25 7.98 41.75
CA VAL A 66 -0.52 6.76 41.37
C VAL A 66 0.84 7.09 40.75
N ILE A 67 0.90 8.05 39.82
CA ILE A 67 2.08 8.31 38.99
C ILE A 67 3.09 9.26 39.65
N ILE A 68 2.60 10.21 40.44
CA ILE A 68 3.40 11.25 41.09
C ILE A 68 3.63 10.90 42.54
N ASP A 69 2.55 10.69 43.29
CA ASP A 69 2.63 10.46 44.74
C ASP A 69 2.97 9.00 45.11
N ASP A 70 3.08 8.13 44.11
CA ASP A 70 3.37 6.70 44.23
C ASP A 70 2.53 5.99 45.31
N CYS A 71 1.24 6.31 45.40
CA CYS A 71 0.38 5.80 46.47
C CYS A 71 0.22 4.26 46.47
N LEU A 72 0.64 3.60 45.38
CA LEU A 72 0.64 2.15 45.23
C LEU A 72 2.04 1.51 45.40
N GLY A 73 3.11 2.29 45.45
CA GLY A 73 4.49 1.79 45.57
C GLY A 73 4.97 1.00 44.34
N ILE A 74 4.48 1.36 43.14
CA ILE A 74 4.76 0.62 41.89
C ILE A 74 5.60 1.43 40.90
N CYS A 75 5.87 2.71 41.15
CA CYS A 75 6.55 3.57 40.18
C CYS A 75 7.91 3.03 39.74
N ASP A 76 8.73 2.54 40.66
CA ASP A 76 10.05 1.96 40.36
C ASP A 76 9.95 0.73 39.44
N GLU A 77 8.90 -0.07 39.60
CA GLU A 77 8.66 -1.25 38.75
C GLU A 77 8.19 -0.84 37.35
N LEU A 78 7.30 0.16 37.27
CA LEU A 78 6.86 0.72 35.98
C LEU A 78 8.04 1.30 35.20
N GLU A 79 8.96 2.02 35.87
CA GLU A 79 10.17 2.56 35.23
C GLU A 79 11.08 1.44 34.71
N LYS A 80 11.32 0.38 35.49
CA LYS A 80 12.11 -0.78 35.03
C LYS A 80 11.51 -1.46 33.81
N GLN A 81 10.18 -1.60 33.78
CA GLN A 81 9.49 -2.21 32.65
C GLN A 81 9.61 -1.35 31.40
N MET A 82 9.46 -0.03 31.51
CA MET A 82 9.69 0.87 30.38
C MET A 82 11.13 0.79 29.89
N GLN A 83 12.11 0.81 30.81
CA GLN A 83 13.51 0.71 30.44
C GLN A 83 13.82 -0.58 29.69
N TYR A 84 13.23 -1.71 30.10
CA TYR A 84 13.35 -2.97 29.35
C TYR A 84 12.82 -2.84 27.90
N PHE A 85 11.69 -2.16 27.68
CA PHE A 85 11.17 -1.93 26.32
C PHE A 85 12.10 -1.03 25.51
N VAL A 86 12.67 0.01 26.12
CA VAL A 86 13.64 0.91 25.46
C VAL A 86 14.90 0.15 25.09
N ASP A 87 15.46 -0.63 26.03
CA ASP A 87 16.70 -1.39 25.84
C ASP A 87 16.56 -2.49 24.78
N THR A 88 15.37 -3.05 24.64
CA THR A 88 15.08 -4.13 23.67
C THR A 88 14.46 -3.62 22.37
N TYR A 89 14.17 -2.32 22.27
CA TYR A 89 13.56 -1.75 21.07
C TYR A 89 14.49 -1.90 19.87
N LYS A 90 13.92 -2.42 18.78
CA LYS A 90 14.60 -2.60 17.50
C LYS A 90 13.68 -2.13 16.38
N CYS A 91 14.15 -1.18 15.57
CA CYS A 91 13.41 -0.72 14.41
C CYS A 91 13.69 -1.63 13.21
N GLU A 92 12.73 -2.50 12.88
CA GLU A 92 12.84 -3.44 11.76
C GLU A 92 13.12 -2.73 10.42
N TRP A 93 12.56 -1.54 10.21
CA TRP A 93 12.80 -0.74 9.01
C TRP A 93 14.21 -0.17 8.94
N THR A 94 14.77 0.26 10.08
CA THR A 94 16.17 0.72 10.13
C THR A 94 17.12 -0.42 9.78
N GLU A 95 16.83 -1.64 10.25
CA GLU A 95 17.61 -2.81 9.85
C GLU A 95 17.52 -3.07 8.35
N VAL A 96 16.32 -3.04 7.78
CA VAL A 96 16.14 -3.22 6.33
C VAL A 96 16.92 -2.16 5.55
N VAL A 97 16.85 -0.89 5.95
CA VAL A 97 17.55 0.22 5.27
C VAL A 97 19.07 0.07 5.33
N ASN A 98 19.61 -0.45 6.43
CA ASN A 98 21.05 -0.58 6.66
C ASN A 98 21.62 -1.90 6.11
N ASP A 99 20.78 -2.86 5.75
CA ASP A 99 21.17 -4.17 5.24
C ASP A 99 20.92 -4.24 3.71
N PRO A 100 21.99 -4.23 2.88
CA PRO A 100 21.86 -4.29 1.42
C PRO A 100 21.08 -5.50 0.90
N GLU A 101 21.22 -6.66 1.56
CA GLU A 101 20.50 -7.88 1.16
C GLU A 101 19.00 -7.76 1.44
N LYS A 102 18.64 -7.19 2.59
CA LYS A 102 17.23 -6.92 2.89
C LYS A 102 16.65 -5.84 1.97
N ARG A 103 17.40 -4.77 1.65
CA ARG A 103 16.95 -3.76 0.68
C ARG A 103 16.66 -4.34 -0.69
N ARG A 104 17.40 -5.36 -1.12
CA ARG A 104 17.20 -6.03 -2.41
C ARG A 104 15.76 -6.57 -2.54
N LEU A 105 15.17 -7.04 -1.45
CA LEU A 105 13.78 -7.54 -1.42
C LEU A 105 12.72 -6.45 -1.66
N PHE A 106 13.09 -5.18 -1.55
CA PHE A 106 12.19 -4.03 -1.75
C PHE A 106 12.41 -3.32 -3.09
N LYS A 107 13.28 -3.85 -3.97
CA LYS A 107 13.40 -3.33 -5.33
C LYS A 107 12.06 -3.45 -6.06
N GLN A 108 11.71 -2.41 -6.82
CA GLN A 108 10.46 -2.40 -7.58
C GLN A 108 10.48 -3.41 -8.72
N PHE A 109 11.61 -3.49 -9.43
CA PHE A 109 11.81 -4.42 -10.54
C PHE A 109 13.02 -5.32 -10.27
N ALA A 110 12.90 -6.61 -10.55
CA ALA A 110 13.97 -7.58 -10.33
C ALA A 110 15.11 -7.42 -11.36
N ASN A 111 14.80 -6.90 -12.55
CA ASN A 111 15.72 -6.86 -13.70
C ASN A 111 16.28 -5.47 -14.04
N THR A 112 15.90 -4.42 -13.31
CA THR A 112 16.38 -3.04 -13.54
C THR A 112 16.34 -2.22 -12.25
N ASP A 113 17.21 -1.22 -12.16
CA ASP A 113 17.22 -0.23 -11.05
C ASP A 113 16.28 0.96 -11.34
N GLU A 114 15.57 0.95 -12.46
CA GLU A 114 14.52 1.93 -12.73
C GLU A 114 13.41 1.88 -11.68
N THR A 115 12.75 3.02 -11.47
CA THR A 115 11.59 3.13 -10.58
C THR A 115 10.47 3.90 -11.27
N GLU A 116 9.24 3.45 -11.09
CA GLU A 116 8.04 4.14 -11.58
C GLU A 116 7.11 4.52 -10.43
N PRO A 117 6.59 5.77 -10.42
CA PRO A 117 5.65 6.20 -9.40
C PRO A 117 4.36 5.37 -9.46
N THR A 118 3.95 4.80 -8.33
CA THR A 118 2.72 3.98 -8.24
C THR A 118 1.47 4.83 -8.01
N ILE A 119 1.63 6.08 -7.59
CA ILE A 119 0.55 7.02 -7.28
C ILE A 119 0.78 8.29 -8.07
N GLU A 120 -0.18 8.64 -8.93
CA GLU A 120 -0.23 9.94 -9.58
C GLU A 120 -0.76 10.98 -8.59
N PHE A 121 -0.09 12.12 -8.50
CA PHE A 121 -0.51 13.23 -7.64
C PHE A 121 -1.04 14.38 -8.47
N VAL A 122 -2.25 14.82 -8.16
CA VAL A 122 -2.89 16.01 -8.74
C VAL A 122 -2.83 17.14 -7.70
N LYS A 123 -2.63 18.38 -8.17
CA LYS A 123 -2.76 19.56 -7.32
C LYS A 123 -4.22 19.96 -7.23
N GLU A 124 -4.75 20.05 -6.02
CA GLU A 124 -6.05 20.64 -5.73
C GLU A 124 -5.88 21.68 -4.62
N ARG A 125 -6.23 22.93 -4.89
CA ARG A 125 -6.10 24.05 -3.94
C ARG A 125 -4.68 24.15 -3.34
N GLU A 126 -3.65 24.09 -4.20
CA GLU A 126 -2.22 24.07 -3.85
C GLU A 126 -1.72 22.84 -3.06
N HIS A 127 -2.61 21.93 -2.66
CA HIS A 127 -2.24 20.70 -1.96
C HIS A 127 -2.14 19.53 -2.95
N LYS A 128 -1.16 18.65 -2.76
CA LYS A 128 -1.06 17.41 -3.54
C LYS A 128 -2.02 16.37 -2.96
N ARG A 129 -2.85 15.78 -3.81
CA ARG A 129 -3.64 14.59 -3.47
C ARG A 129 -3.45 13.51 -4.54
N PRO A 130 -3.69 12.23 -4.23
CA PRO A 130 -3.76 11.19 -5.25
C PRO A 130 -4.82 11.54 -6.32
N ALA A 131 -4.53 11.22 -7.57
CA ALA A 131 -5.50 11.31 -8.66
C ALA A 131 -6.74 10.45 -8.37
N ASP A 132 -7.89 10.87 -8.89
CA ASP A 132 -9.11 10.07 -8.78
C ASP A 132 -9.00 8.82 -9.64
N TRP A 133 -9.42 7.68 -9.09
CA TRP A 133 -9.52 6.43 -9.82
C TRP A 133 -10.53 6.59 -10.95
N THR A 134 -10.17 6.20 -12.18
CA THR A 134 -11.10 6.24 -13.31
C THR A 134 -12.29 5.31 -13.04
N THR A 135 -13.51 5.85 -13.01
CA THR A 135 -14.75 5.08 -12.81
C THR A 135 -15.16 4.26 -14.04
N SER A 136 -14.63 4.60 -15.21
CA SER A 136 -14.90 3.92 -16.47
C SER A 136 -14.16 2.58 -16.52
N PHE A 137 -14.85 1.54 -16.07
CA PHE A 137 -14.49 0.16 -16.33
C PHE A 137 -14.58 -0.11 -17.83
N VAL A 138 -13.44 -0.33 -18.50
CA VAL A 138 -13.42 -0.85 -19.86
C VAL A 138 -13.10 -2.35 -19.76
N PRO A 139 -14.04 -3.25 -20.10
CA PRO A 139 -13.83 -4.69 -20.09
C PRO A 139 -12.60 -5.08 -20.92
N VAL A 140 -11.87 -6.11 -20.50
CA VAL A 140 -10.72 -6.63 -21.26
C VAL A 140 -11.14 -7.10 -22.65
N GLY A 141 -12.38 -7.60 -22.81
CA GLY A 141 -12.97 -7.94 -24.11
C GLY A 141 -12.91 -6.79 -25.12
N ASP A 142 -13.10 -5.54 -24.67
CA ASP A 142 -13.02 -4.35 -25.53
C ASP A 142 -11.57 -3.94 -25.84
N LEU A 143 -10.60 -4.29 -24.98
CA LEU A 143 -9.17 -4.10 -25.28
C LEU A 143 -8.70 -5.10 -26.34
N THR A 144 -9.18 -6.34 -26.29
CA THR A 144 -8.93 -7.34 -27.34
C THR A 144 -9.64 -6.99 -28.64
N LEU A 145 -10.89 -6.51 -28.61
CA LEU A 145 -11.64 -6.16 -29.83
C LEU A 145 -11.08 -4.89 -30.50
N ARG A 146 -10.75 -3.83 -29.75
CA ARG A 146 -10.20 -2.60 -30.34
C ARG A 146 -8.78 -2.75 -30.87
N ALA A 147 -7.98 -3.67 -30.33
CA ALA A 147 -6.67 -4.00 -30.86
C ALA A 147 -6.78 -4.71 -32.22
N VAL A 148 -7.81 -5.54 -32.40
CA VAL A 148 -8.08 -6.24 -33.65
C VAL A 148 -8.72 -5.31 -34.70
N GLU A 149 -9.65 -4.44 -34.30
CA GLU A 149 -10.37 -3.54 -35.22
C GLU A 149 -9.53 -2.37 -35.76
N ASN A 150 -8.49 -1.94 -35.05
CA ASN A 150 -7.57 -0.87 -35.50
C ASN A 150 -6.22 -1.40 -36.01
N SER A 151 -6.09 -2.73 -36.18
CA SER A 151 -4.96 -3.29 -36.90
C SER A 151 -5.17 -3.03 -38.40
N PRO A 152 -4.21 -2.40 -39.12
CA PRO A 152 -4.26 -2.43 -40.58
C PRO A 152 -4.31 -3.90 -41.03
N GLU A 153 -5.00 -4.16 -42.14
CA GLU A 153 -5.02 -5.46 -42.84
C GLU A 153 -3.66 -6.17 -42.70
N PRO A 154 -3.63 -7.48 -42.42
CA PRO A 154 -2.42 -8.18 -42.02
C PRO A 154 -1.33 -7.95 -43.06
N SER A 155 -0.35 -7.11 -42.73
CA SER A 155 0.83 -6.95 -43.55
C SER A 155 1.57 -8.28 -43.51
N GLU A 156 1.99 -8.79 -44.66
CA GLU A 156 2.81 -10.00 -44.86
C GLU A 156 4.24 -9.88 -44.27
N SER A 157 4.38 -9.16 -43.16
CA SER A 157 5.61 -9.08 -42.37
C SER A 157 5.57 -10.24 -41.37
N PRO A 158 6.64 -11.05 -41.21
CA PRO A 158 6.63 -12.11 -40.22
C PRO A 158 6.35 -11.51 -38.84
N GLU A 159 5.32 -12.03 -38.16
CA GLU A 159 5.04 -11.65 -36.76
C GLU A 159 6.33 -11.88 -35.96
N PRO A 160 6.79 -10.87 -35.21
CA PRO A 160 8.06 -10.99 -34.52
C PRO A 160 7.95 -12.07 -33.43
N GLU A 161 8.77 -13.11 -33.57
CA GLU A 161 8.68 -14.27 -32.69
C GLU A 161 9.00 -13.92 -31.23
N PRO A 162 8.29 -14.53 -30.26
CA PRO A 162 8.54 -14.28 -28.85
C PRO A 162 9.93 -14.75 -28.44
N LEU A 163 10.66 -13.87 -27.76
CA LEU A 163 12.05 -14.07 -27.36
C LEU A 163 12.14 -14.51 -25.89
N TRP A 164 13.12 -15.37 -25.60
CA TRP A 164 13.49 -15.67 -24.21
C TRP A 164 14.32 -14.52 -23.65
N VAL A 165 13.73 -13.77 -22.73
CA VAL A 165 14.37 -12.65 -22.05
C VAL A 165 14.84 -13.12 -20.68
N GLN A 166 16.12 -12.91 -20.35
CA GLN A 166 16.65 -13.14 -19.01
C GLN A 166 16.12 -12.03 -18.09
N VAL A 167 15.42 -12.40 -17.01
CA VAL A 167 14.70 -11.45 -16.14
C VAL A 167 15.27 -11.37 -14.72
N GLY A 168 16.36 -12.08 -14.44
CA GLY A 168 17.03 -12.07 -13.15
C GLY A 168 17.53 -13.45 -12.75
N LYS A 169 18.00 -13.55 -11.51
CA LYS A 169 18.43 -14.79 -10.88
C LYS A 169 17.31 -15.39 -10.02
N THR A 170 17.40 -16.68 -9.72
CA THR A 170 16.40 -17.40 -8.89
C THR A 170 16.16 -16.71 -7.53
N TRP A 171 17.20 -16.15 -6.92
CA TRP A 171 17.14 -15.44 -5.64
C TRP A 171 16.61 -14.00 -5.73
N ASP A 172 16.37 -13.47 -6.93
CA ASP A 172 15.66 -12.18 -7.11
C ASP A 172 14.14 -12.33 -6.96
N PHE A 173 13.63 -13.57 -6.93
CA PHE A 173 12.22 -13.89 -6.79
C PHE A 173 11.95 -14.59 -5.43
N PRO A 174 11.05 -14.05 -4.59
CA PRO A 174 10.75 -14.64 -3.29
C PRO A 174 10.22 -16.07 -3.40
N HIS A 175 10.64 -16.92 -2.48
CA HIS A 175 10.09 -18.28 -2.34
C HIS A 175 8.58 -18.23 -2.07
N ASP A 176 7.80 -18.99 -2.84
CA ASP A 176 6.34 -18.98 -2.82
C ASP A 176 5.72 -17.57 -2.98
N GLY A 177 6.36 -16.74 -3.80
CA GLY A 177 5.95 -15.36 -4.02
C GLY A 177 6.25 -14.88 -5.43
N GLY A 178 5.93 -13.60 -5.68
CA GLY A 178 6.19 -12.96 -6.96
C GLY A 178 7.08 -11.72 -6.82
N ALA A 179 7.77 -11.40 -7.91
CA ALA A 179 8.43 -10.12 -8.11
C ALA A 179 8.00 -9.52 -9.46
N THR A 180 8.13 -8.21 -9.57
CA THR A 180 7.82 -7.52 -10.83
C THR A 180 9.09 -7.42 -11.67
N ILE A 181 8.97 -7.56 -12.98
CA ILE A 181 10.02 -7.21 -13.94
C ILE A 181 9.49 -6.19 -14.93
N LYS A 182 10.38 -5.41 -15.52
CA LYS A 182 10.06 -4.41 -16.53
C LYS A 182 10.52 -4.88 -17.92
N HIS A 183 9.64 -4.79 -18.91
CA HIS A 183 9.94 -5.10 -20.32
C HIS A 183 9.35 -3.99 -21.19
N GLY A 184 10.20 -3.11 -21.72
CA GLY A 184 9.75 -1.83 -22.28
C GLY A 184 9.08 -0.97 -21.21
N ARG A 185 7.83 -0.54 -21.45
CA ARG A 185 6.99 0.18 -20.49
C ARG A 185 5.96 -0.72 -19.80
N THR A 186 6.06 -2.03 -20.00
CA THR A 186 5.13 -3.02 -19.46
C THR A 186 5.72 -3.71 -18.24
N GLN A 187 4.87 -3.99 -17.26
CA GLN A 187 5.23 -4.72 -16.04
C GLN A 187 4.71 -6.15 -16.08
N ILE A 188 5.58 -7.11 -15.81
CA ILE A 188 5.27 -8.55 -15.77
C ILE A 188 5.50 -9.06 -14.35
N ALA A 189 4.57 -9.85 -13.84
CA ALA A 189 4.71 -10.55 -12.57
C ALA A 189 5.31 -11.93 -12.83
N VAL A 190 6.41 -12.25 -12.15
CA VAL A 190 7.07 -13.56 -12.22
C VAL A 190 7.03 -14.19 -10.84
N PHE A 191 6.63 -15.44 -10.77
CA PHE A 191 6.37 -16.17 -9.53
C PHE A 191 7.27 -17.39 -9.42
N ASN A 192 7.91 -17.53 -8.26
CA ASN A 192 8.64 -18.73 -7.87
C ASN A 192 7.73 -19.57 -6.97
N PHE A 193 7.03 -20.56 -7.53
CA PHE A 193 6.16 -21.48 -6.80
C PHE A 193 6.99 -22.65 -6.26
N ALA A 194 7.95 -22.32 -5.42
CA ALA A 194 8.97 -23.24 -4.93
C ALA A 194 8.40 -24.48 -4.22
N SER A 195 7.29 -24.35 -3.48
CA SER A 195 6.60 -25.49 -2.86
C SER A 195 6.04 -26.52 -3.86
N ARG A 196 5.84 -26.12 -5.13
CA ARG A 196 5.51 -27.02 -6.25
C ARG A 196 6.70 -27.30 -7.18
N GLY A 197 7.82 -26.59 -7.02
CA GLY A 197 8.97 -26.67 -7.91
C GLY A 197 8.72 -26.05 -9.29
N GLU A 198 7.78 -25.11 -9.39
CA GLU A 198 7.29 -24.57 -10.67
C GLU A 198 7.49 -23.04 -10.73
N TRP A 199 7.56 -22.52 -11.95
CA TRP A 199 7.72 -21.09 -12.23
C TRP A 199 6.63 -20.62 -13.17
N TYR A 200 6.09 -19.43 -12.89
CA TYR A 200 4.99 -18.86 -13.67
C TYR A 200 5.22 -17.37 -13.91
N ALA A 201 4.67 -16.84 -15.00
CA ALA A 201 4.64 -15.41 -15.25
C ALA A 201 3.31 -14.99 -15.86
N CYS A 202 2.86 -13.79 -15.51
CA CYS A 202 1.70 -13.15 -16.12
C CYS A 202 1.87 -11.63 -16.18
N GLN A 203 0.97 -10.93 -16.87
CA GLN A 203 0.92 -9.46 -16.77
C GLN A 203 0.81 -9.04 -15.29
N ASN A 204 1.50 -7.97 -14.86
CA ASN A 204 1.39 -7.51 -13.47
C ASN A 204 0.07 -6.76 -13.19
N MET A 205 -0.56 -6.24 -14.25
CA MET A 205 -1.81 -5.50 -14.16
C MET A 205 -3.00 -6.42 -13.88
N CYS A 206 -3.70 -6.20 -12.77
CA CYS A 206 -4.97 -6.85 -12.49
C CYS A 206 -6.09 -6.24 -13.35
N PRO A 207 -6.82 -7.03 -14.15
CA PRO A 207 -7.82 -6.50 -15.08
C PRO A 207 -9.07 -5.91 -14.40
N HIS A 208 -9.29 -6.16 -13.11
CA HIS A 208 -10.45 -5.66 -12.37
C HIS A 208 -10.42 -4.14 -12.15
N ARG A 209 -9.30 -3.59 -11.67
CA ARG A 209 -9.10 -2.14 -11.42
C ARG A 209 -7.89 -1.55 -12.15
N ARG A 210 -7.23 -2.34 -13.00
CA ARG A 210 -6.05 -1.94 -13.79
C ARG A 210 -4.86 -1.50 -12.94
N GLU A 211 -4.72 -2.13 -11.78
CA GLU A 211 -3.62 -1.90 -10.85
C GLU A 211 -2.50 -2.91 -11.08
N PHE A 212 -1.25 -2.44 -11.08
CA PHE A 212 -0.05 -3.25 -11.24
C PHE A 212 0.36 -3.94 -9.92
N VAL A 213 -0.43 -4.92 -9.49
CA VAL A 213 -0.35 -5.50 -8.13
C VAL A 213 -0.25 -7.02 -8.09
N LEU A 214 -0.32 -7.72 -9.24
CA LEU A 214 -0.39 -9.19 -9.24
C LEU A 214 0.90 -9.85 -8.74
N SER A 215 2.07 -9.23 -8.92
CA SER A 215 3.35 -9.74 -8.38
C SER A 215 3.34 -9.85 -6.86
N ARG A 216 2.52 -9.06 -6.17
CA ARG A 216 2.33 -9.11 -4.70
C ARG A 216 1.15 -9.99 -4.29
N GLY A 217 0.54 -10.69 -5.24
CA GLY A 217 -0.58 -11.58 -4.98
C GLY A 217 -0.16 -12.86 -4.27
N LEU A 218 -1.06 -13.39 -3.44
CA LEU A 218 -0.83 -14.68 -2.82
C LEU A 218 -0.99 -15.78 -3.86
N ILE A 219 0.08 -16.51 -4.16
CA ILE A 219 0.00 -17.71 -4.98
C ILE A 219 -0.52 -18.89 -4.18
N GLY A 220 -1.10 -19.88 -4.87
CA GLY A 220 -1.57 -21.09 -4.23
C GLY A 220 -2.24 -22.02 -5.22
N ASP A 221 -2.98 -22.97 -4.68
CA ASP A 221 -3.68 -23.99 -5.46
C ASP A 221 -5.20 -23.81 -5.39
N ALA A 222 -5.88 -24.10 -6.50
CA ALA A 222 -7.31 -24.36 -6.52
C ALA A 222 -7.59 -25.64 -7.33
N ASN A 223 -7.84 -26.74 -6.62
CA ASN A 223 -8.14 -28.05 -7.22
C ASN A 223 -7.03 -28.53 -8.18
N GLY A 224 -5.77 -28.41 -7.77
CA GLY A 224 -4.58 -28.76 -8.55
C GLY A 224 -4.09 -27.65 -9.47
N LYS A 225 -4.88 -26.60 -9.68
CA LYS A 225 -4.52 -25.49 -10.57
C LYS A 225 -3.77 -24.39 -9.83
N PRO A 226 -2.55 -24.04 -10.26
CA PRO A 226 -1.80 -22.94 -9.67
C PRO A 226 -2.52 -21.63 -9.97
N LYS A 227 -2.62 -20.75 -8.98
CA LYS A 227 -3.32 -19.47 -9.09
C LYS A 227 -2.60 -18.36 -8.35
N VAL A 228 -2.89 -17.12 -8.73
CA VAL A 228 -2.55 -15.92 -7.97
C VAL A 228 -3.83 -15.19 -7.55
N ALA A 229 -3.90 -14.76 -6.29
CA ALA A 229 -4.97 -13.92 -5.77
C ALA A 229 -4.53 -12.45 -5.76
N CYS A 230 -5.27 -11.58 -6.45
CA CYS A 230 -5.06 -10.13 -6.40
C CYS A 230 -5.06 -9.64 -4.93
N PRO A 231 -4.00 -8.93 -4.47
CA PRO A 231 -3.88 -8.55 -3.07
C PRO A 231 -4.92 -7.50 -2.65
N VAL A 232 -5.51 -6.78 -3.59
CA VAL A 232 -6.49 -5.72 -3.30
C VAL A 232 -7.91 -6.28 -3.28
N HIS A 233 -8.35 -6.92 -4.36
CA HIS A 233 -9.75 -7.30 -4.57
C HIS A 233 -10.02 -8.80 -4.53
N LYS A 234 -9.00 -9.62 -4.23
CA LYS A 234 -9.07 -11.07 -4.04
C LYS A 234 -9.56 -11.89 -5.24
N LYS A 235 -9.68 -11.27 -6.42
CA LYS A 235 -9.90 -12.00 -7.68
C LYS A 235 -8.73 -12.94 -7.93
N THR A 236 -9.04 -14.19 -8.25
CA THR A 236 -8.05 -15.25 -8.44
C THR A 236 -7.90 -15.58 -9.91
N PHE A 237 -6.67 -15.67 -10.39
CA PHE A 237 -6.35 -15.99 -11.77
C PHE A 237 -5.50 -17.25 -11.84
N SER A 238 -5.81 -18.14 -12.77
CA SER A 238 -4.97 -19.31 -13.08
C SER A 238 -3.62 -18.85 -13.61
N LEU A 239 -2.52 -19.39 -13.06
CA LEU A 239 -1.16 -19.11 -13.55
C LEU A 239 -0.79 -19.95 -14.78
N GLU A 240 -1.56 -20.99 -15.09
CA GLU A 240 -1.39 -21.81 -16.30
C GLU A 240 -2.17 -21.24 -17.49
N SER A 241 -3.44 -20.86 -17.28
CA SER A 241 -4.36 -20.48 -18.36
C SER A 241 -4.68 -19.00 -18.39
N GLY A 242 -4.37 -18.25 -17.32
CA GLY A 242 -4.73 -16.84 -17.18
C GLY A 242 -6.20 -16.57 -16.85
N THR A 243 -7.06 -17.58 -16.87
CA THR A 243 -8.50 -17.41 -16.67
C THR A 243 -8.84 -17.03 -15.23
N CYS A 244 -9.79 -16.13 -15.03
CA CYS A 244 -10.35 -15.83 -13.72
C CYS A 244 -11.11 -17.04 -13.15
N LEU A 245 -10.73 -17.46 -11.94
CA LEU A 245 -11.37 -18.56 -11.21
C LEU A 245 -12.49 -18.07 -10.29
N SER A 246 -12.71 -16.76 -10.21
CA SER A 246 -13.74 -16.13 -9.36
C SER A 246 -15.09 -15.92 -10.05
N GLY A 247 -15.30 -16.48 -11.26
CA GLY A 247 -16.58 -16.49 -11.96
C GLY A 247 -16.90 -15.24 -12.80
N GLU A 248 -15.94 -14.34 -13.01
CA GLU A 248 -16.09 -13.16 -13.86
C GLU A 248 -15.30 -13.33 -15.17
N ASP A 249 -15.73 -12.64 -16.22
CA ASP A 249 -15.10 -12.67 -17.55
C ASP A 249 -13.83 -11.80 -17.60
N TYR A 250 -12.86 -12.16 -16.77
CA TYR A 250 -11.52 -11.61 -16.78
C TYR A 250 -10.50 -12.67 -17.13
N SER A 251 -9.45 -12.26 -17.82
CA SER A 251 -8.26 -13.06 -18.04
C SER A 251 -7.01 -12.19 -17.89
N VAL A 252 -5.91 -12.85 -17.54
CA VAL A 252 -4.56 -12.28 -17.56
C VAL A 252 -3.74 -13.01 -18.61
N ARG A 253 -2.88 -12.29 -19.33
CA ARG A 253 -1.91 -12.92 -20.21
C ARG A 253 -0.87 -13.65 -19.35
N VAL A 254 -0.62 -14.92 -19.66
CA VAL A 254 0.43 -15.76 -19.06
C VAL A 254 1.60 -15.91 -20.01
N PHE A 255 2.80 -16.08 -19.46
CA PHE A 255 4.03 -16.20 -20.24
C PHE A 255 4.82 -17.43 -19.76
N PRO A 256 5.34 -18.25 -20.68
CA PRO A 256 6.21 -19.37 -20.31
C PRO A 256 7.46 -18.89 -19.57
N VAL A 257 7.84 -19.63 -18.52
CA VAL A 257 9.05 -19.40 -17.74
C VAL A 257 9.93 -20.63 -17.81
N LYS A 258 11.24 -20.43 -17.96
CA LYS A 258 12.23 -21.49 -17.80
C LYS A 258 13.35 -21.01 -16.90
N VAL A 259 14.02 -21.95 -16.25
CA VAL A 259 15.19 -21.70 -15.40
C VAL A 259 16.34 -22.55 -15.92
N GLU A 260 17.47 -21.91 -16.21
CA GLU A 260 18.70 -22.57 -16.66
C GLU A 260 19.83 -22.22 -15.67
N GLY A 261 20.20 -23.20 -14.82
CA GLY A 261 21.09 -22.94 -13.69
C GLY A 261 20.42 -21.98 -12.70
N ASP A 262 21.02 -20.80 -12.50
CA ASP A 262 20.48 -19.74 -11.65
C ASP A 262 19.72 -18.66 -12.43
N ASP A 263 19.69 -18.74 -13.76
CA ASP A 263 19.09 -17.72 -14.62
C ASP A 263 17.62 -18.02 -14.91
N VAL A 264 16.78 -17.02 -14.65
CA VAL A 264 15.33 -17.07 -14.91
C VAL A 264 15.05 -16.38 -16.23
N TYR A 265 14.35 -17.07 -17.13
CA TYR A 265 13.95 -16.56 -18.44
C TYR A 265 12.44 -16.58 -18.60
N VAL A 266 11.90 -15.52 -19.19
CA VAL A 266 10.48 -15.43 -19.55
C VAL A 266 10.38 -15.26 -21.07
N GLN A 267 9.49 -16.03 -21.69
CA GLN A 267 9.22 -15.90 -23.13
C GLN A 267 8.24 -14.74 -23.34
N LEU A 268 8.73 -13.65 -23.92
CA LEU A 268 7.99 -12.40 -24.11
C LEU A 268 7.97 -12.00 -25.59
N PRO A 269 6.83 -11.50 -26.10
CA PRO A 269 6.81 -10.77 -27.37
C PRO A 269 7.73 -9.53 -27.32
N PRO A 270 8.03 -8.91 -28.48
CA PRO A 270 8.72 -7.63 -28.50
C PRO A 270 8.05 -6.59 -27.63
N ALA A 271 8.86 -5.70 -27.07
CA ALA A 271 8.39 -4.69 -26.14
C ALA A 271 7.32 -3.78 -26.75
N GLU A 272 7.41 -3.44 -28.05
CA GLU A 272 6.42 -2.56 -28.69
C GLU A 272 5.01 -3.15 -28.69
N GLU A 273 4.86 -4.47 -28.86
CA GLU A 273 3.57 -5.14 -28.87
C GLU A 273 2.93 -5.19 -27.47
N LEU A 274 3.74 -5.49 -26.46
CA LEU A 274 3.26 -5.49 -25.08
C LEU A 274 2.90 -4.09 -24.62
N ASP A 275 3.72 -3.09 -24.98
CA ASP A 275 3.45 -1.69 -24.67
C ASP A 275 2.17 -1.17 -25.34
N ALA A 276 1.83 -1.67 -26.54
CA ALA A 276 0.59 -1.28 -27.20
C ALA A 276 -0.66 -1.64 -26.37
N VAL A 277 -0.61 -2.73 -25.61
CA VAL A 277 -1.73 -3.32 -24.86
C VAL A 277 -1.67 -3.02 -23.35
N PHE A 278 -0.46 -2.99 -22.77
CA PHE A 278 -0.23 -3.02 -21.32
C PHE A 278 0.72 -1.93 -20.80
N ALA A 279 1.17 -0.98 -21.64
CA ALA A 279 2.02 0.10 -21.16
C ALA A 279 1.36 0.84 -19.99
N THR A 280 2.13 1.04 -18.92
CA THR A 280 1.71 1.69 -17.67
C THR A 280 1.04 3.06 -17.90
N GLU A 281 1.41 3.76 -18.97
CA GLU A 281 0.88 5.07 -19.35
C GLU A 281 -0.54 5.01 -19.94
N LYS A 282 -0.91 3.95 -20.69
CA LYS A 282 -2.20 3.88 -21.40
C LYS A 282 -3.39 3.55 -20.51
N THR A 283 -3.16 3.01 -19.32
CA THR A 283 -4.22 2.78 -18.32
C THR A 283 -4.43 3.96 -17.37
N CYS A 284 -3.59 4.99 -17.47
CA CYS A 284 -3.81 6.34 -16.95
C CYS A 284 -4.20 7.30 -18.10
N ASN A 285 -5.23 6.98 -18.87
CA ASN A 285 -5.74 7.92 -19.87
C ASN A 285 -6.51 9.08 -19.19
N GLY A 286 -5.78 10.14 -18.82
CA GLY A 286 -5.96 11.47 -19.42
C GLY A 286 -7.32 12.15 -19.35
N SER A 287 -8.24 11.77 -18.46
CA SER A 287 -9.51 12.49 -18.29
C SER A 287 -9.36 13.89 -17.69
N CYS A 288 -8.18 14.24 -17.17
CA CYS A 288 -7.96 15.52 -16.52
C CYS A 288 -7.91 16.72 -17.49
N HIS A 289 -7.52 16.56 -18.76
CA HIS A 289 -7.45 17.70 -19.68
C HIS A 289 -8.76 18.06 -20.38
N GLN A 290 -9.77 17.19 -20.38
CA GLN A 290 -11.07 17.49 -21.01
C GLN A 290 -12.09 18.15 -20.07
N ALA A 291 -11.79 18.23 -18.76
CA ALA A 291 -12.67 18.88 -17.79
C ALA A 291 -12.63 20.42 -17.85
N GLU A 292 -11.61 21.03 -18.48
CA GLU A 292 -11.47 22.49 -18.53
C GLU A 292 -12.32 23.17 -19.61
N GLU A 293 -12.69 22.47 -20.70
CA GLU A 293 -13.54 23.06 -21.75
C GLU A 293 -15.04 22.97 -21.44
N MET A 294 -15.48 21.94 -20.71
CA MET A 294 -16.90 21.70 -20.43
C MET A 294 -17.46 22.59 -19.31
N ASN A 295 -16.60 23.26 -18.54
CA ASN A 295 -16.97 24.17 -17.46
C ASN A 295 -17.21 25.62 -17.90
N ARG A 296 -17.04 25.95 -19.19
CA ARG A 296 -17.34 27.31 -19.66
C ARG A 296 -18.83 27.53 -19.92
N HIS A 297 -19.62 26.52 -20.30
CA HIS A 297 -21.05 26.69 -20.65
C HIS A 297 -21.89 25.49 -20.15
N PRO A 298 -22.51 25.54 -18.96
CA PRO A 298 -23.42 24.48 -18.52
C PRO A 298 -24.76 24.57 -19.26
N PRO A 299 -25.31 23.45 -19.79
CA PRO A 299 -26.69 23.42 -20.28
C PRO A 299 -27.66 23.59 -19.11
N GLN A 300 -28.63 24.50 -19.29
CA GLN A 300 -29.64 24.81 -18.29
C GLN A 300 -30.66 23.68 -18.14
N GLY A 301 -30.86 23.23 -16.90
CA GLY A 301 -32.03 22.47 -16.49
C GLY A 301 -31.76 20.98 -16.29
N LEU A 302 -31.62 20.55 -15.03
CA LEU A 302 -32.11 19.30 -14.45
C LEU A 302 -31.85 19.31 -12.92
N PRO A 303 -32.66 18.61 -12.10
CA PRO A 303 -32.91 18.98 -10.71
C PRO A 303 -31.79 18.57 -9.74
N THR A 304 -31.51 19.48 -8.81
CA THR A 304 -30.58 19.31 -7.69
C THR A 304 -30.95 18.13 -6.79
N ARG A 305 -30.14 17.06 -6.80
CA ARG A 305 -30.03 16.15 -5.66
C ARG A 305 -29.00 16.74 -4.68
N LYS A 306 -29.43 16.96 -3.43
CA LYS A 306 -28.58 17.45 -2.34
C LYS A 306 -27.38 16.53 -2.14
N ALA A 307 -26.20 16.97 -2.53
CA ALA A 307 -24.94 16.41 -2.06
C ALA A 307 -24.70 16.88 -0.63
N LYS A 308 -24.56 15.94 0.30
CA LYS A 308 -24.04 16.21 1.65
C LYS A 308 -22.57 16.62 1.49
N VAL A 309 -22.27 17.86 1.85
CA VAL A 309 -20.91 18.37 2.02
C VAL A 309 -20.26 17.61 3.17
N LEU A 310 -19.21 16.84 2.89
CA LEU A 310 -18.23 16.43 3.88
C LEU A 310 -16.98 17.26 3.60
N ASP A 311 -16.77 18.24 4.46
CA ASP A 311 -15.61 19.14 4.45
C ASP A 311 -14.35 18.35 4.90
N PRO A 312 -13.21 18.48 4.21
CA PRO A 312 -11.94 17.89 4.63
C PRO A 312 -11.25 18.80 5.66
N PHE A 313 -11.11 18.34 6.91
CA PHE A 313 -10.31 19.05 7.92
C PHE A 313 -8.82 18.92 7.61
N ALA A 314 -8.19 20.07 7.39
CA ALA A 314 -6.75 20.27 7.29
C ALA A 314 -6.09 20.16 8.68
N VAL A 315 -4.92 19.53 8.72
CA VAL A 315 -3.99 19.55 9.86
C VAL A 315 -3.12 20.80 9.72
N GLY A 316 -3.14 21.68 10.72
CA GLY A 316 -2.24 22.82 10.84
C GLY A 316 -1.49 22.75 12.17
N LEU A 317 -0.15 22.76 12.09
CA LEU A 317 0.73 23.04 13.23
C LEU A 317 0.75 24.55 13.43
N PHE A 318 0.39 25.02 14.62
CA PHE A 318 0.63 26.39 15.05
C PHE A 318 1.78 26.37 16.06
N GLU A 319 2.94 26.91 15.66
CA GLU A 319 3.90 27.47 16.59
C GLU A 319 3.38 28.87 16.97
N ASP A 320 3.16 29.09 18.27
CA ASP A 320 2.88 30.43 18.80
C ASP A 320 4.21 31.02 19.31
N PRO A 321 4.76 32.08 18.70
CA PRO A 321 5.95 32.73 19.18
C PRO A 321 5.57 34.08 19.80
N ILE A 322 5.23 34.13 21.09
CA ILE A 322 5.19 35.43 21.80
C ILE A 322 5.78 35.30 23.22
N ARG A 323 6.94 35.95 23.34
CA ARG A 323 7.58 36.66 24.48
C ARG A 323 6.97 36.56 25.86
#